data_AF-N0AQR6-F1
#
_entry.id   AF-N0AQR6-F1
#
_cell.length_a   1.000
_cell.length_b   1.000
_cell.length_c   1.000
_cell.angle_alpha   90.00
_cell.angle_beta   90.00
_cell.angle_gamma   90.00
#
_symmetry.space_group_name_H-M   'P 1'
#
loop_
_entity.id
_entity.type
_entity.pdbx_description
1 polymer ?
#
loop_
_entity_poly.entity_id
_entity_poly.type
_entity_poly.pdbx_seq_one_letter_code
_entity_poly.pdbx_strand_id
1 'polypeptide(L)' 'MTNPYTRNSNEKLLERIKEKRSELINLAAHQGLTSNNVVNCSQELDSLIYQILLVNKNGRRNEMLELSKMDGIHG' A
#
# COMPACT_ATOMS: atom_id res chain seq x y z
N MET A 1 8.71 -3.02 -17.72
CA MET A 1 9.67 -3.78 -16.87
C MET A 1 9.63 -3.19 -15.46
N THR A 2 9.07 -3.90 -14.47
CA THR A 2 9.00 -3.40 -13.08
C THR A 2 10.36 -3.54 -12.40
N ASN A 3 10.87 -2.44 -11.84
CA ASN A 3 12.13 -2.42 -11.11
C ASN A 3 12.09 -3.43 -9.91
N PRO A 4 13.06 -4.36 -9.78
CA PRO A 4 13.08 -5.36 -8.71
C PRO A 4 13.14 -4.74 -7.30
N TYR A 5 13.67 -3.53 -7.15
CA TYR A 5 13.70 -2.82 -5.87
C TYR A 5 12.29 -2.38 -5.40
N THR A 6 11.44 -1.93 -6.32
CA THR A 6 10.04 -1.58 -6.04
C THR A 6 9.19 -2.80 -5.69
N ARG A 7 9.47 -3.97 -6.28
CA ARG A 7 8.75 -5.21 -5.97
C ARG A 7 9.01 -5.67 -4.53
N ASN A 8 10.28 -5.68 -4.11
CA ASN A 8 10.67 -6.06 -2.76
C ASN A 8 10.08 -5.10 -1.70
N SER A 9 10.05 -3.80 -2.01
CA SER A 9 9.44 -2.79 -1.12
C SER A 9 7.94 -2.98 -0.94
N ASN A 10 7.23 -3.36 -2.01
CA ASN A 10 5.78 -3.63 -1.94
C ASN A 10 5.47 -4.90 -1.17
N GLU A 11 6.29 -5.95 -1.33
CA GLU A 11 6.15 -7.20 -0.58
C GLU A 11 6.31 -6.97 0.93
N LYS A 12 7.32 -6.19 1.35
CA LYS A 12 7.51 -5.77 2.75
C LYS A 12 6.36 -4.93 3.29
N LEU A 13 5.82 -4.03 2.46
CA LEU A 13 4.68 -3.21 2.86
C LEU A 13 3.41 -4.06 3.05
N LEU A 14 3.18 -5.04 2.16
CA LEU A 14 2.09 -6.01 2.29
C LEU A 14 2.22 -6.87 3.55
N GLU A 15 3.43 -7.29 3.89
CA GLU A 15 3.71 -8.04 5.11
C GLU A 15 3.33 -7.22 6.35
N ARG A 16 3.80 -5.98 6.44
CA ARG A 16 3.43 -5.06 7.54
C ARG A 16 1.93 -4.81 7.64
N ILE A 17 1.23 -4.69 6.51
CA ILE A 17 -0.25 -4.56 6.49
C ILE A 17 -0.90 -5.80 7.10
N LYS A 18 -0.42 -7.01 6.76
CA LYS A 18 -0.95 -8.27 7.30
C LYS A 18 -0.72 -8.38 8.80
N GLU A 19 0.48 -8.03 9.26
CA GLU A 19 0.84 -8.01 10.68
C GLU A 19 -0.05 -7.02 11.44
N LYS A 20 -0.12 -5.77 10.98
CA LYS A 20 -0.91 -4.71 11.62
C LYS A 20 -2.42 -5.03 11.63
N ARG A 21 -2.94 -5.67 10.57
CA ARG A 21 -4.33 -6.16 10.57
C ARG A 21 -4.56 -7.23 11.65
N SER A 22 -3.61 -8.13 11.83
CA SER A 22 -3.69 -9.19 12.84
C SER A 22 -3.63 -8.60 14.25
N GLU A 23 -2.76 -7.61 14.46
CA GLU A 23 -2.70 -6.81 15.68
C GLU A 23 -4.03 -6.11 15.98
N LEU A 24 -4.63 -5.45 14.99
CA LEU A 24 -5.91 -4.76 15.14
C LEU A 24 -7.04 -5.71 15.56
N ILE A 25 -7.14 -6.87 14.90
CA ILE A 25 -8.15 -7.89 15.23
C ILE A 25 -7.97 -8.36 16.68
N ASN A 26 -6.72 -8.60 17.09
CA ASN A 26 -6.40 -9.05 18.44
C ASN A 26 -6.75 -7.97 19.48
N LEU A 27 -6.35 -6.72 19.24
CA LEU A 27 -6.68 -5.59 20.12
C LEU A 27 -8.18 -5.36 20.22
N ALA A 28 -8.91 -5.44 19.09
CA ALA A 28 -10.36 -5.31 19.07
C ALA A 28 -11.07 -6.40 19.87
N ALA A 29 -10.58 -7.65 19.78
CA ALA A 29 -11.12 -8.77 20.54
C ALA A 29 -10.93 -8.60 22.05
N HIS A 30 -9.82 -8.00 22.49
CA HIS A 30 -9.51 -7.85 23.92
C HIS A 30 -10.00 -6.55 24.54
N GLN A 31 -10.00 -5.45 23.81
CA GLN A 31 -10.24 -4.10 24.34
C GLN A 31 -11.52 -3.44 23.82
N GLY A 32 -12.17 -4.06 22.83
CA GLY A 32 -13.34 -3.49 22.15
C GLY A 32 -12.98 -2.43 21.12
N LEU A 33 -13.88 -2.23 20.16
CA LEU A 33 -13.65 -1.40 18.97
C LEU A 33 -13.42 0.09 19.26
N THR A 34 -13.89 0.57 20.41
CA THR A 34 -13.80 1.98 20.80
C THR A 34 -12.59 2.28 21.69
N SER A 35 -11.76 1.28 22.00
CA SER A 35 -10.50 1.53 22.72
C SER A 35 -9.59 2.43 21.88
N ASN A 36 -8.96 3.43 22.52
CA ASN A 36 -7.98 4.29 21.84
C ASN A 36 -6.87 3.49 21.18
N ASN A 37 -6.45 2.35 21.76
CA ASN A 37 -5.43 1.50 21.17
C ASN A 37 -5.91 0.88 19.84
N VAL A 38 -7.18 0.46 19.78
CA VAL A 38 -7.79 -0.11 18.58
C VAL A 38 -7.97 0.96 17.50
N VAL A 39 -8.43 2.15 17.89
CA VAL A 39 -8.56 3.30 16.98
C VAL A 39 -7.20 3.70 16.41
N ASN A 40 -6.17 3.84 17.25
CA ASN A 40 -4.82 4.16 16.78
C ASN A 40 -4.27 3.07 15.83
N CYS A 41 -4.45 1.80 16.20
CA CYS A 41 -4.04 0.68 15.36
C CYS A 41 -4.76 0.68 13.99
N SER A 42 -6.05 1.04 13.96
CA SER A 42 -6.80 1.17 12.69
C SER A 42 -6.29 2.31 11.81
N GLN A 43 -5.95 3.47 12.40
CA GLN A 43 -5.40 4.60 11.67
C GLN A 43 -4.01 4.29 11.09
N GLU A 44 -3.18 3.56 11.84
CA GLU A 44 -1.90 3.06 11.34
C GLU A 44 -2.09 2.08 10.17
N LEU A 45 -3.05 1.17 10.27
CA LEU A 45 -3.38 0.24 9.18
C LEU A 45 -3.84 1.00 7.92
N ASP A 46 -4.71 2.00 8.08
CA ASP A 46 -5.18 2.83 6.98
C ASP A 46 -4.04 3.59 6.30
N SER A 47 -3.08 4.11 7.07
CA SER A 47 -1.87 4.75 6.52
C SER A 47 -1.04 3.79 5.67
N LEU A 48 -0.86 2.55 6.13
CA LEU A 48 -0.12 1.53 5.36
C LEU A 48 -0.87 1.15 4.07
N ILE A 49 -2.20 1.02 4.13
CA ILE A 49 -3.04 0.76 2.96
C ILE A 49 -2.96 1.94 1.96
N TYR A 50 -2.98 3.18 2.46
CA TYR A 50 -2.84 4.35 1.62
C TYR A 50 -1.50 4.37 0.89
N GLN A 51 -0.40 4.05 1.58
CA GLN A 51 0.94 4.00 0.99
C GLN A 51 1.00 3.00 -0.18
N ILE A 52 0.43 1.81 -0.04
CA ILE A 52 0.47 0.82 -1.13
C ILE A 52 -0.43 1.22 -2.32
N LEU A 53 -1.58 1.85 -2.05
CA LEU A 53 -2.43 2.39 -3.10
C LEU A 53 -1.72 3.51 -3.88
N LEU A 54 -0.96 4.36 -3.19
CA LEU A 54 -0.18 5.43 -3.80
C LEU A 54 0.93 4.87 -4.69
N VAL A 55 1.68 3.87 -4.21
CA VAL A 55 2.71 3.20 -5.02
C VAL A 55 2.11 2.58 -6.28
N ASN A 56 0.99 1.86 -6.15
CA ASN A 56 0.31 1.26 -7.29
C ASN A 56 -0.24 2.31 -8.27
N LYS A 57 -0.75 3.45 -7.77
CA LYS A 57 -1.21 4.56 -8.62
C LYS A 57 -0.06 5.19 -9.40
N ASN A 58 1.09 5.37 -8.77
CA ASN A 58 2.28 5.93 -9.41
C ASN A 58 2.88 4.98 -10.45
N GLY A 59 2.87 3.66 -10.19
CA GLY A 59 3.24 2.65 -11.18
C GLY A 59 2.43 2.77 -12.48
N ARG A 60 1.09 2.79 -12.36
CA ARG A 60 0.19 2.92 -13.52
C ARG A 60 0.38 4.23 -14.29
N ARG A 61 0.63 5.35 -13.61
CA ARG A 61 0.90 6.64 -14.27
C ARG A 61 2.19 6.60 -15.09
N ASN A 62 3.24 5.98 -14.57
CA ASN A 62 4.51 5.85 -15.29
C ASN A 62 4.36 4.93 -16.52
N GLU A 63 3.63 3.81 -16.40
CA GLU A 63 3.37 2.92 -17.55
C GLU A 63 2.60 3.65 -18.67
N MET A 64 1.60 4.47 -18.33
CA MET A 64 0.83 5.25 -19.29
C MET A 64 1.67 6.34 -19.98
N LEU A 65 2.57 7.00 -19.25
CA LEU A 65 3.51 7.97 -19.81
C LEU A 65 4.50 7.33 -20.79
N GLU A 66 5.00 6.14 -20.47
CA GLU A 66 5.93 5.42 -21.36
C GLU A 66 5.22 4.91 -22.63
N LEU A 67 3.98 4.41 -22.53
CA LEU A 67 3.17 4.06 -23.70
C LEU A 67 2.92 5.29 -24.60
N SER A 68 2.54 6.44 -24.01
CA SER A 68 2.31 7.68 -24.75
C SER A 68 3.55 8.22 -25.47
N LYS A 69 4.77 7.86 -25.03
CA LYS A 69 6.02 8.24 -25.70
C LYS A 69 6.38 7.31 -26.86
N MET A 70 5.88 6.06 -26.85
CA MET A 70 6.16 5.08 -27.90
C MET A 70 5.27 5.24 -29.14
N ASP A 71 4.07 5.80 -28.99
CA ASP A 71 3.18 6.11 -30.12
C ASP A 71 3.58 7.39 -30.90
N GLY A 72 4.69 8.04 -30.52
CA GLY A 72 5.15 9.32 -31.07
C GLY A 72 6.14 9.26 -32.25
N ILE A 73 6.43 8.10 -32.84
CA ILE A 73 7.29 8.02 -34.05
C ILE A 73 6.43 7.97 -35.30
N HIS A 74 5.72 9.05 -35.63
CA HIS A 74 5.31 9.36 -37.00
C HIS A 74 5.49 10.87 -37.21
N GLY A 75 6.68 11.23 -37.69
CA GLY A 75 7.03 12.52 -38.27
C GLY A 75 7.90 12.26 -39.48
#